data_AF-A0A9X1BSH5-F1
#
_entry.id   AF-A0A9X1BSH5-F1
#
_cell.length_a   1.000
_cell.length_b   1.000
_cell.length_c   1.000
_cell.angle_alpha   90.00
_cell.angle_beta   90.00
_cell.angle_gamma   90.00
#
_symmetry.space_group_name_H-M   'P 1'
#
loop_
_entity.id
_entity.type
_entity.pdbx_description
1 polymer ?
#
loop_
_entity_poly.entity_id
_entity_poly.type
_entity_poly.pdbx_seq_one_letter_code
_entity_poly.pdbx_strand_id
1 'polypeptide(L)'
;MATAIVMLGLASCTRGDGGVVEAGDRLTPPADWVERRELVVEESLFCGGPAPCPHLEREWDIAGQVTVATVEKVFADLGSPTVDETAPGCIDMSQCRFTFSDGEFRWELAIVHDLPDLPDGAGLHVQLAE
;
A
#
# COMPACT_ATOMS: atom_id res chain seq x y z
N MET A 1 -37.99 26.98 27.12
CA MET A 1 -37.42 26.70 25.79
C MET A 1 -36.03 26.14 26.03
N ALA A 2 -35.84 24.83 25.88
CA ALA A 2 -34.58 24.15 26.13
C ALA A 2 -33.98 23.73 24.78
N THR A 3 -32.85 24.33 24.41
CA THR A 3 -32.11 24.02 23.20
C THR A 3 -31.29 22.77 23.45
N ALA A 4 -31.68 21.65 22.82
CA ALA A 4 -30.87 20.44 22.79
C ALA A 4 -29.69 20.67 21.83
N ILE A 5 -28.48 20.72 22.36
CA ILE A 5 -27.25 20.65 21.57
C ILE A 5 -27.09 19.19 21.17
N VAL A 6 -27.40 18.89 19.92
CA VAL A 6 -27.04 17.62 19.31
C VAL A 6 -25.53 17.62 19.14
N MET A 7 -24.81 16.97 20.06
CA MET A 7 -23.44 16.57 19.83
C MET A 7 -23.46 15.46 18.77
N LEU A 8 -23.46 15.85 17.50
CA LEU A 8 -23.01 14.97 16.42
C LEU A 8 -21.53 14.71 16.70
N GLY A 9 -21.23 13.48 17.11
CA GLY A 9 -19.88 12.97 17.17
C GLY A 9 -19.28 13.10 15.77
N LEU A 10 -18.51 14.15 15.57
CA LEU A 10 -17.54 14.22 14.49
C LEU A 10 -16.56 13.10 14.77
N ALA A 11 -16.68 11.99 14.03
CA ALA A 11 -15.58 11.08 13.83
C ALA A 11 -14.45 11.94 13.26
N SER A 12 -13.59 12.40 14.15
CA SER A 12 -12.43 13.19 13.82
C SER A 12 -11.42 12.21 13.25
N CYS A 13 -11.55 11.87 11.97
CA CYS A 13 -10.49 11.26 11.17
C CYS A 13 -9.39 12.31 11.00
N THR A 14 -8.69 12.63 12.10
CA THR A 14 -7.61 13.62 12.17
C THR A 14 -6.24 12.96 11.97
N ARG A 15 -6.22 11.79 11.34
CA ARG A 15 -5.02 10.94 11.20
C ARG A 15 -4.64 10.70 9.74
N GLY A 16 -4.94 11.67 8.87
CA GLY A 16 -5.02 11.46 7.42
C GLY A 16 -3.70 11.19 6.70
N ASP A 17 -2.65 11.97 6.98
CA ASP A 17 -1.53 12.02 6.02
C ASP A 17 -0.27 11.31 6.55
N GLY A 18 0.05 11.51 7.83
CA GLY A 18 1.19 10.84 8.47
C GLY A 18 1.00 9.32 8.60
N GLY A 19 -0.24 8.87 8.81
CA GLY A 19 -0.51 7.46 9.10
C GLY A 19 -0.17 6.52 7.94
N VAL A 20 -0.56 6.88 6.71
CA VAL A 20 -0.29 6.04 5.52
C VAL A 20 1.18 6.08 5.10
N VAL A 21 1.87 7.20 5.30
CA VAL A 21 3.31 7.32 5.05
C VAL A 21 4.11 6.51 6.08
N GLU A 22 3.82 6.68 7.37
CA GLU A 22 4.43 5.88 8.44
C GLU A 22 4.15 4.38 8.26
N ALA A 23 2.95 4.02 7.79
CA ALA A 23 2.63 2.66 7.44
C ALA A 23 3.43 2.15 6.24
N GLY A 24 3.61 2.98 5.20
CA GLY A 24 4.47 2.66 4.06
C GLY A 24 5.94 2.48 4.43
N ASP A 25 6.45 3.28 5.36
CA ASP A 25 7.84 3.22 5.85
C ASP A 25 8.15 1.96 6.68
N ARG A 26 7.12 1.22 7.10
CA ARG A 26 7.28 -0.11 7.74
C ARG A 26 7.62 -1.22 6.73
N LEU A 27 7.46 -0.97 5.42
CA LEU A 27 7.96 -1.86 4.39
C LEU A 27 9.41 -1.51 4.07
N THR A 28 10.27 -2.53 4.08
CA THR A 28 11.71 -2.35 3.84
C THR A 28 12.07 -2.91 2.45
N PRO A 29 12.02 -2.12 1.37
CA PRO A 29 12.45 -2.59 0.06
C PRO A 29 13.94 -2.95 0.06
N PRO A 30 14.36 -3.95 -0.75
CA PRO A 30 15.77 -4.24 -0.97
C PRO A 30 16.56 -3.00 -1.40
N ALA A 31 17.83 -2.94 -1.00
CA ALA A 31 18.68 -1.76 -1.25
C ALA A 31 19.00 -1.51 -2.73
N ASP A 32 18.82 -2.53 -3.57
CA ASP A 32 18.96 -2.50 -5.02
C ASP A 32 17.69 -2.04 -5.75
N TRP A 33 16.57 -1.87 -5.04
CA TRP A 33 15.36 -1.28 -5.60
C TRP A 33 15.48 0.24 -5.61
N VAL A 34 15.33 0.84 -6.79
CA VAL A 34 15.47 2.28 -6.97
C VAL A 34 14.09 2.90 -7.01
N GLU A 35 13.77 3.75 -6.04
CA GLU A 35 12.47 4.43 -6.02
C GLU A 35 12.33 5.33 -7.25
N ARG A 36 11.23 5.14 -7.98
CA ARG A 36 10.86 5.97 -9.12
C ARG A 36 9.90 7.07 -8.72
N ARG A 37 8.96 6.74 -7.84
CA ARG A 37 7.81 7.59 -7.54
C ARG A 37 7.26 7.27 -6.16
N GLU A 38 6.85 8.34 -5.48
CA GLU A 38 5.96 8.32 -4.34
C GLU A 38 4.77 9.26 -4.64
N LEU A 39 3.56 8.81 -4.36
CA LEU A 39 2.35 9.62 -4.38
C LEU A 39 1.60 9.42 -3.07
N VAL A 40 1.46 10.49 -2.30
CA VAL A 40 0.58 10.53 -1.14
C VAL A 40 -0.70 11.23 -1.56
N VAL A 41 -1.83 10.53 -1.49
CA VAL A 41 -3.15 11.11 -1.72
C VAL A 41 -3.78 11.37 -0.36
N GLU A 42 -3.82 12.64 -0.01
CA GLU A 42 -4.42 13.15 1.23
C GLU A 42 -5.95 13.26 1.08
N GLU A 43 -6.69 13.11 2.18
CA GLU A 43 -8.14 13.33 2.17
C GLU A 43 -8.41 14.81 1.88
N SER A 44 -9.07 15.12 0.76
CA SER A 44 -9.49 16.50 0.52
C SER A 44 -10.63 16.86 1.48
N LEU A 45 -10.43 17.90 2.31
CA LEU A 45 -11.36 18.47 3.32
C LEU A 45 -12.77 18.87 2.82
N PHE A 46 -13.12 18.59 1.55
CA PHE A 46 -14.47 18.73 1.04
C PHE A 46 -15.29 17.46 1.32
N CYS A 47 -15.67 17.30 2.59
CA CYS A 47 -16.66 16.32 3.03
C CYS A 47 -18.04 16.65 2.44
N GLY A 48 -18.26 16.26 1.19
CA GLY A 48 -19.54 16.39 0.49
C GLY A 48 -19.69 15.48 -0.73
N GLY A 49 -18.70 14.64 -1.04
CA GLY A 49 -18.71 13.73 -2.19
C GLY A 49 -17.86 12.48 -1.94
N PRO A 50 -17.70 11.60 -2.95
CA PRO A 50 -16.85 10.40 -2.89
C PRO A 50 -15.37 10.82 -2.91
N ALA A 51 -14.93 11.56 -1.90
CA ALA A 51 -13.53 11.92 -1.75
C ALA A 51 -12.71 10.63 -1.59
N PRO A 52 -11.58 10.49 -2.30
CA PRO A 52 -10.74 9.30 -2.18
C PRO A 52 -10.21 9.18 -0.75
N CYS A 53 -10.24 7.97 -0.21
CA CYS A 53 -9.62 7.66 1.09
C CYS A 53 -8.12 7.97 1.05
N PRO A 54 -7.51 8.38 2.18
CA PRO A 54 -6.07 8.52 2.27
C PRO A 54 -5.35 7.25 1.83
N HIS A 55 -4.39 7.39 0.93
CA HIS A 55 -3.54 6.28 0.50
C HIS A 55 -2.16 6.77 0.04
N LEU A 56 -1.22 5.84 0.06
CA LEU A 56 0.14 5.98 -0.43
C LEU A 56 0.35 5.03 -1.60
N GLU A 57 0.93 5.53 -2.68
CA GLU A 57 1.50 4.72 -3.76
C GLU A 57 3.01 4.93 -3.80
N ARG A 58 3.80 3.85 -3.85
CA ARG A 58 5.23 3.89 -4.11
C ARG A 58 5.58 2.94 -5.23
N GLU A 59 6.52 3.34 -6.07
CA GLU A 59 7.01 2.51 -7.17
C GLU A 59 8.52 2.46 -7.16
N TRP A 60 9.07 1.27 -7.40
CA TRP A 60 10.50 1.03 -7.54
C TRP A 60 10.81 0.36 -8.87
N ASP A 61 11.95 0.72 -9.46
CA ASP A 61 12.65 -0.11 -10.42
C ASP A 61 13.36 -1.24 -9.66
N ILE A 62 13.15 -2.47 -10.11
CA ILE A 62 13.80 -3.65 -9.53
C ILE A 62 14.92 -4.11 -10.46
N ALA A 63 15.99 -4.64 -9.88
CA ALA A 63 17.09 -5.21 -10.63
C ALA A 63 17.26 -6.69 -10.25
N GLY A 64 17.32 -7.56 -11.25
CA GLY A 64 17.53 -8.99 -11.02
C GLY A 64 16.28 -9.72 -10.50
N GLN A 65 16.49 -10.99 -10.13
CA GLN A 65 15.39 -11.92 -9.86
C GLN A 65 14.70 -11.65 -8.53
N VAL A 66 13.38 -11.43 -8.57
CA VAL A 66 12.54 -11.38 -7.37
C VAL A 66 12.03 -12.79 -7.03
N THR A 67 12.21 -13.18 -5.77
CA THR A 67 11.72 -14.47 -5.23
C THR A 67 10.73 -14.24 -4.10
N VAL A 68 9.95 -15.27 -3.72
CA VAL A 68 9.08 -15.21 -2.53
C VAL A 68 9.85 -14.78 -1.29
N ALA A 69 11.06 -15.31 -1.08
CA ALA A 69 11.93 -14.92 0.04
C ALA A 69 12.39 -13.45 -0.01
N THR A 70 12.41 -12.84 -1.20
CA THR A 70 12.68 -11.40 -1.35
C THR A 70 11.50 -10.61 -0.79
N VAL A 71 10.28 -11.03 -1.13
CA VAL A 71 9.04 -10.39 -0.66
C VAL A 71 8.84 -10.61 0.84
N GLU A 72 9.12 -11.79 1.38
CA GLU A 72 9.06 -12.02 2.83
C GLU A 72 9.99 -11.08 3.60
N LYS A 73 11.17 -10.75 3.05
CA LYS A 73 12.07 -9.76 3.64
C LYS A 73 11.50 -8.34 3.56
N VAL A 74 10.84 -8.00 2.45
CA VAL A 74 10.16 -6.70 2.28
C VAL A 74 9.13 -6.49 3.40
N PHE A 75 8.39 -7.54 3.75
CA PHE A 75 7.36 -7.54 4.79
C PHE A 75 7.87 -7.93 6.20
N ALA A 76 9.18 -8.05 6.43
CA ALA A 76 9.73 -8.64 7.67
C ALA A 76 9.23 -7.97 8.96
N ASP A 77 9.02 -6.65 8.94
CA ASP A 77 8.57 -5.87 10.11
C ASP A 77 7.04 -5.84 10.26
N LEU A 78 6.29 -6.35 9.27
CA LEU A 78 4.84 -6.41 9.25
C LEU A 78 4.33 -7.82 9.60
N GLY A 79 4.87 -8.84 8.94
CA GLY A 79 4.43 -10.22 9.06
C GLY A 79 4.45 -10.95 7.72
N SER A 80 3.84 -12.13 7.67
CA SER A 80 3.77 -12.91 6.43
C SER A 80 2.67 -12.38 5.50
N PRO A 81 2.99 -11.87 4.30
CA PRO A 81 1.98 -11.44 3.36
C PRO A 81 1.23 -12.63 2.77
N THR A 82 -0.02 -12.42 2.40
CA THR A 82 -0.81 -13.35 1.60
C THR A 82 -0.55 -13.07 0.13
N VAL A 83 -0.25 -14.12 -0.64
CA VAL A 83 -0.04 -14.02 -2.09
C VAL A 83 -1.34 -14.32 -2.84
N ASP A 84 -1.61 -13.57 -3.91
CA ASP A 84 -2.69 -13.88 -4.84
C ASP A 84 -2.25 -14.99 -5.82
N GLU A 85 -2.45 -16.24 -5.40
CA GLU A 85 -2.13 -17.43 -6.20
C GLU A 85 -3.03 -17.59 -7.44
N THR A 86 -4.09 -16.79 -7.56
CA THR A 86 -5.01 -16.85 -8.72
C THR A 86 -4.47 -16.11 -9.93
N ALA A 87 -3.46 -15.26 -9.74
CA ALA A 87 -2.77 -14.56 -10.83
C ALA A 87 -1.82 -15.52 -11.57
N PRO A 88 -2.02 -15.78 -12.88
CA PRO A 88 -1.23 -16.77 -13.61
C PRO A 88 0.27 -16.44 -13.69
N GLY A 89 0.65 -15.16 -13.68
CA GLY A 89 2.05 -14.72 -13.62
C GLY A 89 2.69 -14.81 -12.24
N CYS A 90 1.97 -15.30 -11.23
CA CYS A 90 2.53 -15.39 -9.88
C CYS A 90 3.32 -16.69 -9.64
N ILE A 91 3.12 -17.70 -10.49
CA ILE A 91 3.87 -18.97 -10.44
C ILE A 91 5.36 -18.75 -10.71
N ASP A 92 5.68 -17.85 -11.64
CA ASP A 92 7.06 -17.51 -12.03
C ASP A 92 7.50 -16.13 -11.51
N MET A 93 6.72 -15.52 -10.61
CA MET A 93 6.95 -14.17 -10.06
C MET A 93 6.97 -13.04 -11.11
N SER A 94 6.60 -13.30 -12.36
CA SER A 94 6.57 -12.30 -13.43
C SER A 94 5.48 -11.25 -13.20
N GLN A 95 4.38 -11.66 -12.56
CA GLN A 95 3.30 -10.79 -12.14
C GLN A 95 2.63 -11.37 -10.89
N CYS A 96 3.10 -10.97 -9.71
CA CYS A 96 2.53 -11.36 -8.42
C CYS A 96 1.94 -10.18 -7.69
N ARG A 97 0.96 -10.46 -6.83
CA ARG A 97 0.43 -9.50 -5.86
C ARG A 97 0.48 -10.10 -4.47
N PHE A 98 0.98 -9.32 -3.53
CA PHE A 98 1.12 -9.65 -2.13
C PHE A 98 0.32 -8.66 -1.31
N THR A 99 -0.44 -9.16 -0.34
CA THR A 99 -1.30 -8.35 0.50
C THR A 99 -1.04 -8.64 1.97
N PHE A 100 -1.07 -7.60 2.79
CA PHE A 100 -0.99 -7.74 4.24
C PHE A 100 -1.92 -6.71 4.88
N SER A 101 -2.44 -7.01 6.06
CA SER A 101 -3.17 -6.04 6.87
C SER A 101 -2.92 -6.31 8.34
N ASP A 102 -2.76 -5.25 9.12
CA ASP A 102 -2.61 -5.29 10.57
C ASP A 102 -3.89 -4.84 11.33
N GLY A 103 -4.99 -4.65 10.60
CA GLY A 103 -6.27 -4.19 11.13
C GLY A 103 -6.44 -2.67 11.16
N GLU A 104 -5.36 -1.89 10.98
CA GLU A 104 -5.43 -0.43 10.80
C GLU A 104 -5.14 -0.06 9.34
N PHE A 105 -4.12 -0.67 8.75
CA PHE A 105 -3.75 -0.45 7.36
C PHE A 105 -3.79 -1.75 6.56
N ARG A 106 -3.86 -1.58 5.24
CA ARG A 106 -3.70 -2.63 4.24
C ARG A 106 -2.58 -2.23 3.29
N TRP A 107 -1.65 -3.16 3.10
CA TRP A 107 -0.56 -3.06 2.14
C TRP A 107 -0.84 -4.01 0.98
N GLU A 108 -0.61 -3.53 -0.23
CA GLU A 108 -0.63 -4.31 -1.45
C GLU A 108 0.65 -4.05 -2.23
N LEU A 109 1.51 -5.06 -2.33
CA LEU A 109 2.74 -5.02 -3.12
C LEU A 109 2.53 -5.83 -4.39
N ALA A 110 2.55 -5.16 -5.54
CA ALA A 110 2.58 -5.78 -6.85
C ALA A 110 4.02 -5.86 -7.37
N ILE A 111 4.40 -7.00 -7.93
CA ILE A 111 5.67 -7.21 -8.63
C ILE A 111 5.36 -7.42 -10.10
N VAL A 112 6.12 -6.76 -10.96
CA VAL A 112 6.14 -6.99 -12.40
C VAL A 112 7.58 -7.24 -12.79
N HIS A 113 7.89 -8.40 -13.36
CA HIS A 113 9.25 -8.80 -13.71
C HIS A 113 9.26 -9.68 -14.96
N ASP A 114 10.31 -9.60 -15.78
CA ASP A 114 10.53 -10.48 -16.93
C ASP A 114 9.38 -10.47 -17.97
N LEU A 115 8.60 -9.40 -18.02
CA LEU A 115 7.55 -9.21 -19.04
C LEU A 115 8.08 -8.42 -20.24
N PRO A 116 7.85 -8.88 -21.48
CA PRO A 116 8.49 -8.28 -22.67
C PRO A 116 8.05 -6.85 -22.97
N ASP A 117 6.86 -6.46 -22.51
CA ASP A 117 6.23 -5.18 -22.84
C ASP A 117 6.14 -4.22 -21.64
N LEU A 118 6.58 -4.65 -20.45
CA LEU A 118 6.50 -3.87 -19.22
C LEU A 118 7.87 -3.78 -18.55
N PRO A 119 8.25 -2.60 -18.04
CA PRO A 119 9.48 -2.48 -17.28
C PRO A 119 9.34 -3.27 -15.97
N ASP A 120 10.44 -3.90 -15.59
CA ASP A 120 10.58 -4.51 -14.27
C ASP A 120 10.32 -3.46 -13.19
N GLY A 121 9.48 -3.80 -12.22
CA GLY A 121 9.18 -2.90 -11.11
C GLY A 121 8.36 -3.53 -10.00
N ALA A 122 8.34 -2.82 -8.89
CA ALA A 122 7.48 -3.11 -7.76
C ALA A 122 6.61 -1.90 -7.47
N GLY A 123 5.32 -2.12 -7.21
CA GLY A 123 4.35 -1.09 -6.84
C GLY A 123 3.75 -1.42 -5.48
N LEU A 124 3.88 -0.52 -4.52
CA LEU A 124 3.23 -0.59 -3.23
C LEU A 124 2.03 0.36 -3.22
N HIS A 125 0.90 -0.15 -2.74
CA HIS A 125 -0.25 0.64 -2.35
C HIS A 125 -0.51 0.42 -0.85
N VAL A 126 -0.62 1.51 -0.07
CA VAL A 126 -1.01 1.47 1.35
C VAL A 126 -2.24 2.32 1.57
N GLN A 127 -3.23 1.76 2.25
CA GLN A 127 -4.49 2.44 2.56
C GLN A 127 -4.99 2.02 3.94
N LEU A 128 -5.99 2.72 4.45
CA LEU A 128 -6.71 2.28 5.65
C LEU A 128 -7.41 0.93 5.40
N ALA A 129 -7.41 0.07 6.40
CA ALA A 129 -8.20 -1.16 6.41
C ALA A 129 -9.69 -0.81 6.60
N GLU A 130 -10.56 -1.43 5.80
CA GLU A 130 -12.03 -1.28 5.87
C GLU A 130 -12.68 -2.21 6.90
#